data_AF-A0A6A3P0S5-F1
#
_entry.id   AF-A0A6A3P0S5-F1
#
_cell.length_a   1.000
_cell.length_b   1.000
_cell.length_c   1.000
_cell.angle_alpha   90.00
_cell.angle_beta   90.00
_cell.angle_gamma   90.00
#
_symmetry.space_group_name_H-M   'P 1'
#
loop_
_entity.id
_entity.type
_entity.pdbx_description
1 polymer ?
#
loop_
_entity_poly.entity_id
_entity_poly.type
_entity_poly.pdbx_seq_one_letter_code
_entity_poly.pdbx_strand_id
1 'polypeptide(L)'
;MSTSPFDEFSHGLSRAFQFIADPFHLKKKPAKDATAPFDQPYLEPTRWFLTAEEMKTSRNGHEREGTQLYSKGNRVKLYVATAGYFSDVADDMMSVRQGDLVYLTGWGTCNVPFKPHESDTKLCDLAEGAVKRGADWRMLVWSNLTERAQNHEVRDLINALPPPEKNGPARFVYDDRLPFPTSSHHQKSVIVRKGRDLVAYVGGVDLTNDRWDTIEHDQAELRERTGIKCLWNGWLDAHARIEGPATKDVARNFLDRWNADPKPSQDLMDDLLDFENPEYSQLPPIDESETPLDIPEDGTHAVQLCRTFSPATPLHGVVLKVNTQIQNVNAQIQNDFEILYIAQYASIR
;
A
#
# COMPACT_ATOMS: atom_id res chain seq x y z
N MET A 1 -3.43 20.72 78.50
CA MET A 1 -2.11 20.12 78.24
C MET A 1 -2.03 19.80 76.76
N SER A 2 -1.17 20.54 76.05
CA SER A 2 -0.50 20.24 74.77
C SER A 2 -1.25 19.39 73.73
N THR A 3 -1.93 20.03 72.79
CA THR A 3 -2.09 19.50 71.43
C THR A 3 -1.06 20.13 70.50
N SER A 4 -0.51 19.28 69.63
CA SER A 4 0.72 19.42 68.83
C SER A 4 0.56 20.36 67.62
N PRO A 5 1.62 21.03 67.12
CA PRO A 5 1.54 21.96 65.99
C PRO A 5 1.30 21.31 64.61
N PHE A 6 0.97 20.02 64.56
CA PHE A 6 0.76 19.27 63.32
C PHE A 6 -0.67 19.31 62.77
N ASP A 7 -1.63 19.89 63.50
CA ASP A 7 -3.04 19.95 63.04
C ASP A 7 -3.29 21.05 61.99
N GLU A 8 -2.41 22.05 61.85
CA GLU A 8 -2.56 23.11 60.84
C GLU A 8 -2.08 22.73 59.42
N PHE A 9 -1.41 21.59 59.25
CA PHE A 9 -0.96 21.13 57.93
C PHE A 9 -2.00 20.30 57.16
N SER A 10 -3.07 19.85 57.81
CA SER A 10 -4.07 18.95 57.19
C SER A 10 -5.18 19.67 56.41
N HIS A 11 -5.34 20.98 56.59
CA HIS A 11 -6.35 21.77 55.88
C HIS A 11 -5.86 22.50 54.61
N GLY A 12 -4.57 22.39 54.27
CA GLY A 12 -3.97 23.00 53.08
C GLY A 12 -3.86 22.10 51.84
N LEU A 13 -4.03 20.78 51.99
CA LEU A 13 -3.77 19.81 50.90
C LEU A 13 -5.03 19.25 50.21
N SER A 14 -6.23 19.49 50.75
CA SER A 14 -7.47 18.95 50.14
C SER A 14 -8.02 19.76 48.97
N ARG A 15 -7.45 20.93 48.65
CA ARG A 15 -7.87 21.77 47.51
C ARG A 15 -6.98 21.66 46.26
N ALA A 16 -5.92 20.86 46.29
CA ALA A 16 -4.97 20.75 45.17
C ALA A 16 -5.16 19.49 44.29
N PHE A 17 -6.10 18.60 44.59
CA PHE A 17 -6.28 17.32 43.88
C PHE A 17 -7.64 17.11 43.21
N GLN A 18 -8.41 18.17 42.93
CA GLN A 18 -9.69 18.07 42.20
C GLN A 18 -9.56 18.15 40.66
N PHE A 19 -8.35 18.04 40.10
CA PHE A 19 -8.11 18.09 38.65
C PHE A 19 -7.52 16.81 38.05
N ILE A 20 -7.90 15.63 38.57
CA ILE A 20 -7.72 14.38 37.85
C ILE A 20 -9.12 13.81 37.58
N ALA A 21 -9.77 14.34 36.54
CA ALA A 21 -10.87 13.63 35.92
C ALA A 21 -10.26 12.38 35.28
N ASP A 22 -10.67 11.20 35.77
CA ASP A 22 -10.38 9.91 35.17
C ASP A 22 -10.71 9.96 33.65
N PRO A 23 -9.70 9.92 32.75
CA PRO A 23 -9.93 10.03 31.31
C PRO A 23 -10.70 8.82 30.73
N PHE A 24 -10.90 7.77 31.53
CA PHE A 24 -11.64 6.56 31.14
C PHE A 24 -13.07 6.52 31.68
N HIS A 25 -13.49 7.52 32.47
CA HIS A 25 -14.90 7.71 32.79
C HIS A 25 -15.63 8.27 31.57
N LEU A 26 -16.15 7.38 30.73
CA LEU A 26 -17.09 7.71 29.66
C LEU A 26 -18.30 8.44 30.28
N LYS A 27 -18.32 9.77 30.24
CA LYS A 27 -19.55 10.52 30.42
C LYS A 27 -20.53 10.00 29.37
N LYS A 28 -21.60 9.32 29.79
CA LYS A 28 -22.74 8.99 28.91
C LYS A 28 -23.26 10.30 28.33
N LYS A 29 -22.81 10.64 27.12
CA LYS A 29 -23.43 11.70 26.34
C LYS A 29 -24.84 11.22 26.02
N PRO A 30 -25.89 12.03 26.24
CA PRO A 30 -27.21 11.69 25.75
C PRO A 30 -27.11 11.44 24.24
N ALA A 31 -27.77 10.38 23.76
CA ALA A 31 -27.86 10.12 22.34
C ALA A 31 -28.46 11.36 21.68
N LYS A 32 -27.69 12.03 20.82
CA LYS A 32 -28.28 13.00 19.91
C LYS A 32 -29.01 12.19 18.86
N ASP A 33 -30.31 12.43 18.70
CA ASP A 33 -31.03 11.96 17.53
C ASP A 33 -30.28 12.45 16.29
N ALA A 34 -30.01 11.54 15.35
CA ALA A 34 -29.42 11.91 14.07
C ALA A 34 -30.48 12.71 13.30
N THR A 35 -30.44 14.03 13.41
CA THR A 35 -31.37 14.95 12.72
C THR A 35 -30.87 15.40 11.35
N ALA A 36 -29.72 14.87 10.89
CA ALA A 36 -29.26 15.13 9.53
C ALA A 36 -30.20 14.42 8.55
N PRO A 37 -30.75 15.11 7.54
CA PRO A 37 -31.47 14.45 6.47
C PRO A 37 -30.55 13.40 5.83
N PHE A 38 -31.02 12.16 5.77
CA PHE A 38 -30.35 11.10 5.03
C PHE A 38 -30.70 11.29 3.55
N ASP A 39 -29.89 12.07 2.84
CA ASP A 39 -29.93 12.11 1.39
C ASP A 39 -29.23 10.85 0.88
N GLN A 40 -29.93 10.05 0.08
CA GLN A 40 -29.33 8.86 -0.51
C GLN A 40 -28.14 9.29 -1.38
N PRO A 41 -26.94 8.71 -1.18
CA PRO A 41 -25.80 9.06 -1.99
C PRO A 41 -26.09 8.73 -3.46
N TYR A 42 -25.60 9.58 -4.37
CA TYR A 42 -25.64 9.27 -5.79
C TYR A 42 -24.97 7.92 -6.05
N LEU A 43 -25.61 7.01 -6.79
CA LEU A 43 -25.02 5.71 -7.11
C LEU A 43 -24.25 5.71 -8.44
N GLU A 44 -24.41 6.77 -9.23
CA GLU A 44 -23.76 6.89 -10.53
C GLU A 44 -22.28 7.27 -10.38
N PRO A 45 -21.33 6.46 -10.86
CA PRO A 45 -19.90 6.73 -10.67
C PRO A 45 -19.45 8.08 -11.25
N THR A 46 -20.11 8.57 -12.30
CA THR A 46 -19.82 9.86 -12.94
C THR A 46 -20.11 11.07 -12.04
N ARG A 47 -20.79 10.89 -10.90
CA ARG A 47 -20.99 11.92 -9.89
C ARG A 47 -19.80 12.08 -8.93
N TRP A 48 -18.92 11.08 -8.86
CA TRP A 48 -17.84 10.99 -7.87
C TRP A 48 -16.46 10.87 -8.49
N PHE A 49 -16.38 10.25 -9.66
CA PHE A 49 -15.14 10.06 -10.38
C PHE A 49 -14.75 11.32 -11.12
N LEU A 50 -13.44 11.55 -11.18
CA LEU A 50 -12.87 12.57 -12.04
C LEU A 50 -13.29 12.27 -13.48
N THR A 51 -13.78 13.30 -14.15
CA THR A 51 -14.02 13.27 -15.59
C THR A 51 -12.70 13.15 -16.36
N ALA A 52 -12.78 12.80 -17.65
CA ALA A 52 -11.61 12.79 -18.52
C ALA A 52 -10.87 14.13 -18.54
N GLU A 53 -11.62 15.24 -18.52
CA GLU A 53 -11.06 16.60 -18.53
C GLU A 53 -10.37 16.95 -17.20
N GLU A 54 -10.96 16.56 -16.06
CA GLU A 54 -10.33 16.75 -14.75
C GLU A 54 -9.07 15.89 -14.60
N MET A 55 -9.10 14.66 -15.10
CA MET A 55 -7.93 13.78 -15.17
C MET A 55 -6.82 14.38 -16.03
N LYS A 56 -7.16 14.90 -17.21
CA LYS A 56 -6.21 15.58 -18.10
C LYS A 56 -5.66 16.86 -17.47
N THR A 57 -6.51 17.65 -16.82
CA THR A 57 -6.12 18.88 -16.12
C THR A 57 -5.17 18.58 -14.97
N SER A 58 -5.43 17.52 -14.20
CA SER A 58 -4.53 17.07 -13.13
C SER A 58 -3.15 16.63 -13.63
N ARG A 59 -3.05 16.31 -14.94
CA ARG A 59 -1.83 15.93 -15.66
C ARG A 59 -1.30 17.05 -16.56
N ASN A 60 -1.71 18.29 -16.31
CA ASN A 60 -1.31 19.48 -17.05
C ASN A 60 -1.52 19.33 -18.58
N GLY A 61 -2.67 18.80 -18.98
CA GLY A 61 -3.05 18.65 -20.38
C GLY A 61 -2.60 17.35 -21.03
N HIS A 62 -1.82 16.50 -20.35
CA HIS A 62 -1.36 15.23 -20.92
C HIS A 62 -2.42 14.13 -20.77
N GLU A 63 -2.66 13.43 -21.88
CA GLU A 63 -3.52 12.26 -21.90
C GLU A 63 -2.97 11.13 -21.01
N ARG A 64 -3.88 10.25 -20.59
CA ARG A 64 -3.54 9.02 -19.89
C ARG A 64 -3.79 7.85 -20.83
N GLU A 65 -2.74 7.42 -21.51
CA GLU A 65 -2.83 6.30 -22.44
C GLU A 65 -2.83 4.95 -21.70
N GLY A 66 -3.52 3.97 -22.28
CA GLY A 66 -3.48 2.56 -21.83
C GLY A 66 -4.20 2.25 -20.52
N THR A 67 -4.75 3.23 -19.80
CA THR A 67 -5.60 3.02 -18.62
C THR A 67 -7.02 3.48 -18.90
N GLN A 68 -8.02 2.77 -18.38
CA GLN A 68 -9.42 3.21 -18.44
C GLN A 68 -9.63 4.45 -17.55
N LEU A 69 -10.64 5.27 -17.90
CA LEU A 69 -11.07 6.38 -17.03
C LEU A 69 -11.62 5.86 -15.71
N TYR A 70 -12.45 4.82 -15.80
CA TYR A 70 -12.91 3.97 -14.71
C TYR A 70 -13.47 2.68 -15.32
N SER A 71 -13.63 1.64 -14.50
CA SER A 71 -14.31 0.41 -14.87
C SER A 71 -15.49 0.10 -13.95
N LYS A 72 -16.46 -0.68 -14.44
CA LYS A 72 -17.54 -1.30 -13.66
C LYS A 72 -17.32 -2.82 -13.65
N GLY A 73 -18.09 -3.56 -12.85
CA GLY A 73 -17.99 -5.02 -12.82
C GLY A 73 -16.91 -5.55 -11.86
N ASN A 74 -16.33 -4.68 -11.01
CA ASN A 74 -15.25 -5.09 -10.11
C ASN A 74 -15.81 -5.68 -8.80
N ARG A 75 -15.15 -6.70 -8.27
CA ARG A 75 -15.34 -7.19 -6.91
C ARG A 75 -14.25 -6.59 -6.04
N VAL A 76 -14.64 -5.92 -4.97
CA VAL A 76 -13.70 -5.22 -4.11
C VAL A 76 -13.91 -5.64 -2.66
N LYS A 77 -12.85 -6.11 -2.03
CA LYS A 77 -12.81 -6.45 -0.60
C LYS A 77 -11.96 -5.40 0.12
N LEU A 78 -12.56 -4.77 1.13
CA LEU A 78 -11.86 -3.82 1.99
C LEU A 78 -11.26 -4.51 3.21
N TYR A 79 -10.08 -4.06 3.59
CA TYR A 79 -9.42 -4.42 4.84
C TYR A 79 -9.34 -3.17 5.69
N VAL A 80 -10.09 -3.15 6.79
CA VAL A 80 -10.07 -2.08 7.81
C VAL A 80 -9.12 -2.41 8.98
N ALA A 81 -8.57 -3.61 8.96
CA ALA A 81 -7.45 -4.07 9.76
C ALA A 81 -6.53 -4.90 8.85
N THR A 82 -5.23 -4.87 9.11
CA THR A 82 -4.24 -5.30 8.13
C THR A 82 -3.96 -6.80 8.15
N ALA A 83 -4.25 -7.53 9.24
CA ALA A 83 -4.03 -8.97 9.33
C ALA A 83 -4.76 -9.74 8.22
N GLY A 84 -5.99 -9.35 7.88
CA GLY A 84 -6.74 -9.95 6.77
C GLY A 84 -6.11 -9.68 5.40
N TYR A 85 -5.50 -8.51 5.21
CA TYR A 85 -4.76 -8.19 4.00
C TYR A 85 -3.51 -9.09 3.86
N PHE A 86 -2.68 -9.17 4.91
CA PHE A 86 -1.50 -10.03 4.91
C PHE A 86 -1.85 -11.50 4.68
N SER A 87 -2.92 -11.99 5.33
CA SER A 87 -3.38 -13.38 5.15
C SER A 87 -3.77 -13.68 3.70
N ASP A 88 -4.62 -12.84 3.10
CA ASP A 88 -5.11 -13.06 1.73
C ASP A 88 -3.97 -12.93 0.71
N VAL A 89 -3.04 -11.98 0.90
CA VAL A 89 -1.85 -11.85 0.04
C VAL A 89 -0.98 -13.10 0.13
N ALA A 90 -0.74 -13.62 1.35
CA ALA A 90 0.01 -14.86 1.53
C ALA A 90 -0.67 -16.04 0.83
N ASP A 91 -2.00 -16.16 0.91
CA ASP A 91 -2.75 -17.22 0.21
C ASP A 91 -2.63 -17.12 -1.32
N ASP A 92 -2.72 -15.90 -1.86
CA ASP A 92 -2.52 -15.66 -3.29
C ASP A 92 -1.06 -15.96 -3.71
N MET A 93 -0.05 -15.59 -2.91
CA MET A 93 1.36 -15.93 -3.15
C MET A 93 1.65 -17.43 -3.01
N MET A 94 0.98 -18.15 -2.10
CA MET A 94 1.16 -19.60 -1.93
C MET A 94 0.50 -20.40 -3.05
N SER A 95 -0.49 -19.82 -3.74
CA SER A 95 -1.24 -20.50 -4.81
C SER A 95 -0.64 -20.36 -6.21
N VAL A 96 0.28 -19.42 -6.45
CA VAL A 96 0.97 -19.29 -7.75
C VAL A 96 1.77 -20.55 -8.13
N ARG A 97 1.82 -20.83 -9.43
CA ARG A 97 2.47 -21.99 -10.07
C ARG A 97 3.34 -21.54 -11.25
N GLN A 98 3.80 -22.51 -12.04
CA GLN A 98 4.63 -22.24 -13.20
C GLN A 98 3.89 -21.34 -14.20
N GLY A 99 4.54 -20.25 -14.61
CA GLY A 99 3.97 -19.28 -15.55
C GLY A 99 3.10 -18.19 -14.92
N ASP A 100 2.87 -18.26 -13.61
CA ASP A 100 2.21 -17.21 -12.83
C ASP A 100 3.19 -16.10 -12.46
N LEU A 101 2.69 -15.02 -11.86
CA LEU A 101 3.54 -13.90 -11.42
C LEU A 101 3.05 -13.24 -10.14
N VAL A 102 4.00 -12.64 -9.42
CA VAL A 102 3.78 -11.76 -8.28
C VAL A 102 4.62 -10.50 -8.46
N TYR A 103 3.97 -9.35 -8.61
CA TYR A 103 4.61 -8.04 -8.72
C TYR A 103 4.25 -7.17 -7.53
N LEU A 104 5.22 -6.45 -6.96
CA LEU A 104 5.04 -5.69 -5.74
C LEU A 104 5.64 -4.28 -5.85
N THR A 105 4.93 -3.28 -5.33
CA THR A 105 5.50 -1.96 -5.05
C THR A 105 5.44 -1.65 -3.57
N GLY A 106 6.45 -0.97 -3.04
CA GLY A 106 6.44 -0.51 -1.64
C GLY A 106 7.32 0.71 -1.39
N TRP A 107 7.04 1.42 -0.30
CA TRP A 107 7.95 2.40 0.29
C TRP A 107 9.05 1.72 1.14
N GLY A 108 8.74 0.52 1.63
CA GLY A 108 9.67 -0.30 2.39
C GLY A 108 9.19 -1.73 2.52
N THR A 109 10.10 -2.59 2.95
CA THR A 109 9.94 -4.03 3.06
C THR A 109 10.68 -4.55 4.28
N CYS A 110 10.18 -5.62 4.88
CA CYS A 110 10.86 -6.32 5.95
C CYS A 110 10.48 -7.80 5.91
N ASN A 111 11.41 -8.67 6.29
CA ASN A 111 11.21 -10.12 6.25
C ASN A 111 10.40 -10.64 7.47
N VAL A 112 9.16 -10.17 7.59
CA VAL A 112 8.22 -10.49 8.68
C VAL A 112 7.12 -11.47 8.21
N PRO A 113 6.55 -12.29 9.11
CA PRO A 113 5.50 -13.25 8.75
C PRO A 113 4.17 -12.56 8.43
N PHE A 114 3.50 -13.02 7.38
CA PHE A 114 2.19 -12.54 6.95
C PHE A 114 1.07 -13.26 7.72
N LYS A 115 1.36 -14.49 8.17
CA LYS A 115 0.49 -15.28 9.04
C LYS A 115 1.30 -15.70 10.26
N PRO A 116 1.38 -14.87 11.32
CA PRO A 116 2.30 -15.07 12.45
C PRO A 116 2.09 -16.36 13.26
N HIS A 117 0.99 -17.07 13.05
CA HIS A 117 0.71 -18.37 13.67
C HIS A 117 1.16 -19.57 12.81
N GLU A 118 1.62 -19.32 11.58
CA GLU A 118 2.03 -20.32 10.61
C GLU A 118 3.52 -20.18 10.29
N SER A 119 4.20 -21.30 10.03
CA SER A 119 5.59 -21.29 9.57
C SER A 119 5.68 -20.85 8.10
N ASP A 120 6.87 -20.43 7.68
CA ASP A 120 7.20 -20.21 6.27
C ASP A 120 6.29 -19.17 5.57
N THR A 121 5.78 -18.21 6.34
CA THR A 121 4.92 -17.12 5.85
C THR A 121 5.62 -15.76 5.87
N LYS A 122 6.94 -15.70 6.07
CA LYS A 122 7.66 -14.45 5.88
C LYS A 122 7.71 -14.07 4.41
N LEU A 123 7.87 -12.78 4.13
CA LEU A 123 7.96 -12.27 2.76
C LEU A 123 8.96 -13.07 1.90
N CYS A 124 10.14 -13.38 2.42
CA CYS A 124 11.15 -14.13 1.66
C CYS A 124 10.82 -15.63 1.54
N ASP A 125 10.14 -16.22 2.53
CA ASP A 125 9.67 -17.62 2.46
C ASP A 125 8.59 -17.77 1.37
N LEU A 126 7.66 -16.82 1.31
CA LEU A 126 6.61 -16.75 0.31
C LEU A 126 7.20 -16.57 -1.11
N ALA A 127 8.19 -15.69 -1.24
CA ALA A 127 8.90 -15.47 -2.50
C ALA A 127 9.69 -16.69 -2.94
N GLU A 128 10.47 -17.30 -2.05
CA GLU A 128 11.24 -18.51 -2.34
C GLU A 128 10.30 -19.64 -2.77
N GLY A 129 9.19 -19.84 -2.05
CA GLY A 129 8.16 -20.81 -2.41
C GLY A 129 7.57 -20.55 -3.79
N ALA A 130 7.20 -19.29 -4.10
CA ALA A 130 6.63 -18.91 -5.40
C ALA A 130 7.60 -19.18 -6.55
N VAL A 131 8.87 -18.75 -6.39
CA VAL A 131 9.93 -18.95 -7.38
C VAL A 131 10.25 -20.43 -7.58
N LYS A 132 10.33 -21.23 -6.50
CA LYS A 132 10.51 -22.69 -6.59
C LYS A 132 9.36 -23.39 -7.34
N ARG A 133 8.15 -22.82 -7.31
CA ARG A 133 6.99 -23.29 -8.08
C ARG A 133 6.98 -22.79 -9.54
N GLY A 134 7.95 -21.98 -9.93
CA GLY A 134 8.12 -21.45 -11.30
C GLY A 134 7.35 -20.16 -11.58
N ALA A 135 6.91 -19.44 -10.55
CA ALA A 135 6.28 -18.13 -10.72
C ALA A 135 7.34 -17.02 -10.86
N ASP A 136 7.02 -15.99 -11.64
CA ASP A 136 7.83 -14.79 -11.75
C ASP A 136 7.65 -13.87 -10.53
N TRP A 137 8.73 -13.26 -10.07
CA TRP A 137 8.73 -12.40 -8.88
C TRP A 137 9.47 -11.08 -9.14
N ARG A 138 8.76 -9.97 -8.93
CA ARG A 138 9.26 -8.61 -9.18
C ARG A 138 8.89 -7.68 -8.04
N MET A 139 9.86 -6.92 -7.55
CA MET A 139 9.65 -5.91 -6.50
C MET A 139 10.26 -4.59 -6.94
N LEU A 140 9.48 -3.51 -6.82
CA LEU A 140 9.89 -2.14 -7.07
C LEU A 140 9.73 -1.33 -5.78
N VAL A 141 10.82 -1.09 -5.06
CA VAL A 141 10.81 -0.53 -3.71
C VAL A 141 11.55 0.80 -3.67
N TRP A 142 11.09 1.75 -2.86
CA TRP A 142 11.79 3.02 -2.67
C TRP A 142 13.21 2.83 -2.10
N SER A 143 14.20 3.61 -2.58
CA SER A 143 15.58 3.68 -2.05
C SER A 143 15.62 4.35 -0.67
N ASN A 144 14.98 3.71 0.30
CA ASN A 144 14.62 4.28 1.58
C ASN A 144 15.79 4.22 2.57
N LEU A 145 16.48 5.36 2.76
CA LEU A 145 17.55 5.48 3.75
C LEU A 145 17.12 5.14 5.19
N THR A 146 15.86 5.41 5.56
CA THR A 146 15.38 5.19 6.94
C THR A 146 15.12 3.73 7.25
N GLU A 147 14.83 2.92 6.23
CA GLU A 147 14.57 1.48 6.34
C GLU A 147 15.62 0.66 5.59
N ARG A 148 16.82 1.24 5.37
CA ARG A 148 17.87 0.66 4.51
C ARG A 148 18.23 -0.77 4.88
N ALA A 149 18.50 -1.05 6.16
CA ALA A 149 18.94 -2.36 6.62
C ALA A 149 17.92 -3.48 6.30
N GLN A 150 16.64 -3.26 6.64
CA GLN A 150 15.59 -4.26 6.37
C GLN A 150 15.28 -4.40 4.87
N ASN A 151 15.38 -3.31 4.10
CA ASN A 151 15.21 -3.37 2.66
C ASN A 151 16.36 -4.13 1.97
N HIS A 152 17.61 -3.94 2.40
CA HIS A 152 18.75 -4.67 1.87
C HIS A 152 18.65 -6.17 2.19
N GLU A 153 18.22 -6.52 3.41
CA GLU A 153 17.98 -7.93 3.75
C GLU A 153 17.02 -8.59 2.77
N VAL A 154 15.86 -7.96 2.51
CA VAL A 154 14.88 -8.49 1.55
C VAL A 154 15.44 -8.47 0.12
N ARG A 155 16.10 -7.39 -0.31
CA ARG A 155 16.73 -7.29 -1.62
C ARG A 155 17.67 -8.46 -1.87
N ASP A 156 18.60 -8.69 -0.95
CA ASP A 156 19.67 -9.67 -1.10
C ASP A 156 19.10 -11.09 -1.15
N LEU A 157 18.13 -11.39 -0.28
CA LEU A 157 17.43 -12.67 -0.28
C LEU A 157 16.66 -12.91 -1.59
N ILE A 158 15.92 -11.91 -2.08
CA ILE A 158 15.15 -12.03 -3.34
C ILE A 158 16.07 -12.14 -4.56
N ASN A 159 17.11 -11.32 -4.63
CA ASN A 159 18.03 -11.31 -5.77
C ASN A 159 18.96 -12.54 -5.81
N ALA A 160 19.10 -13.27 -4.70
CA ALA A 160 19.77 -14.56 -4.63
C ALA A 160 18.90 -15.74 -5.07
N LEU A 161 17.58 -15.56 -5.27
CA LEU A 161 16.70 -16.63 -5.72
C LEU A 161 17.02 -17.04 -7.17
N PRO A 162 16.95 -18.35 -7.49
CA PRO A 162 17.23 -18.84 -8.82
C PRO A 162 16.19 -18.35 -9.84
N PRO A 163 16.55 -18.29 -11.14
CA PRO A 163 15.61 -17.88 -12.18
C PRO A 163 14.47 -18.86 -12.43
N PRO A 164 13.20 -18.39 -12.47
CA PRO A 164 12.21 -19.06 -13.28
C PRO A 164 12.66 -19.05 -14.75
N GLU A 165 12.54 -20.20 -15.42
CA GLU A 165 13.17 -20.49 -16.72
C GLU A 165 12.85 -19.47 -17.84
N LYS A 166 11.67 -18.83 -17.79
CA LYS A 166 11.13 -18.01 -18.90
C LYS A 166 11.43 -16.51 -18.78
N ASN A 167 11.44 -15.97 -17.56
CA ASN A 167 11.50 -14.52 -17.33
C ASN A 167 12.81 -14.08 -16.64
N GLY A 168 13.75 -15.01 -16.43
CA GLY A 168 15.00 -14.72 -15.73
C GLY A 168 14.83 -14.66 -14.20
N PRO A 169 15.91 -14.32 -13.46
CA PRO A 169 15.97 -14.36 -12.00
C PRO A 169 14.90 -13.49 -11.33
N ALA A 170 14.45 -13.87 -10.14
CA ALA A 170 13.63 -12.98 -9.31
C ALA A 170 14.37 -11.66 -9.08
N ARG A 171 13.62 -10.55 -9.02
CA ARG A 171 14.23 -9.22 -8.96
C ARG A 171 13.57 -8.33 -7.94
N PHE A 172 14.40 -7.84 -7.03
CA PHE A 172 14.16 -6.67 -6.22
C PHE A 172 14.95 -5.50 -6.81
N VAL A 173 14.25 -4.43 -7.15
CA VAL A 173 14.79 -3.20 -7.76
C VAL A 173 14.40 -2.02 -6.89
N TYR A 174 15.38 -1.23 -6.49
CA TYR A 174 15.19 0.09 -5.92
C TYR A 174 14.75 1.09 -6.99
N ASP A 175 13.77 1.93 -6.67
CA ASP A 175 13.26 2.97 -7.56
C ASP A 175 13.40 4.35 -6.94
N ASP A 176 14.43 5.08 -7.37
CA ASP A 176 14.77 6.42 -6.93
C ASP A 176 14.23 7.54 -7.84
N ARG A 177 13.47 7.20 -8.90
CA ARG A 177 13.10 8.14 -9.97
C ARG A 177 12.11 9.19 -9.51
N LEU A 178 12.65 10.26 -8.96
CA LEU A 178 11.92 11.32 -8.29
C LEU A 178 12.30 12.71 -8.78
N PRO A 179 11.39 13.69 -8.67
CA PRO A 179 11.69 15.07 -9.04
C PRO A 179 12.61 15.78 -8.05
N PHE A 180 12.52 15.41 -6.77
CA PHE A 180 13.12 16.15 -5.68
C PHE A 180 13.73 15.19 -4.66
N PRO A 181 14.86 15.55 -4.03
CA PRO A 181 15.51 14.71 -3.02
C PRO A 181 14.64 14.37 -1.79
N THR A 182 13.61 15.17 -1.51
CA THR A 182 12.68 14.92 -0.37
C THR A 182 11.41 14.18 -0.78
N SER A 183 11.26 13.84 -2.06
CA SER A 183 10.14 13.02 -2.51
C SER A 183 10.36 11.55 -2.14
N SER A 184 9.32 10.73 -2.29
CA SER A 184 9.42 9.28 -2.11
C SER A 184 8.54 8.55 -3.11
N HIS A 185 8.98 7.37 -3.52
CA HIS A 185 8.07 6.39 -4.08
C HIS A 185 7.26 5.76 -2.94
N HIS A 186 5.95 5.99 -2.89
CA HIS A 186 5.15 5.58 -1.73
C HIS A 186 3.85 4.84 -2.12
N GLN A 187 3.83 4.27 -3.32
CA GLN A 187 2.78 3.36 -3.79
C GLN A 187 2.97 1.98 -3.15
N LYS A 188 1.91 1.45 -2.53
CA LYS A 188 1.86 0.06 -2.07
C LYS A 188 0.89 -0.72 -2.92
N SER A 189 1.39 -1.75 -3.60
CA SER A 189 0.57 -2.65 -4.39
C SER A 189 1.15 -4.05 -4.48
N VAL A 190 0.26 -5.03 -4.63
CA VAL A 190 0.62 -6.41 -4.95
C VAL A 190 -0.27 -6.84 -6.11
N ILE A 191 0.32 -7.34 -7.19
CA ILE A 191 -0.37 -7.87 -8.34
C ILE A 191 -0.05 -9.35 -8.42
N VAL A 192 -1.08 -10.20 -8.43
CA VAL A 192 -0.93 -11.65 -8.53
C VAL A 192 -1.72 -12.15 -9.72
N ARG A 193 -1.05 -12.80 -10.66
CA ARG A 193 -1.71 -13.57 -11.72
C ARG A 193 -1.63 -15.05 -11.37
N LYS A 194 -2.75 -15.76 -11.48
CA LYS A 194 -2.82 -17.22 -11.26
C LYS A 194 -3.52 -17.87 -12.42
N GLY A 195 -2.75 -18.37 -13.38
CA GLY A 195 -3.22 -18.84 -14.68
C GLY A 195 -3.99 -17.74 -15.41
N ARG A 196 -5.31 -17.85 -15.36
CA ARG A 196 -6.26 -16.93 -16.00
C ARG A 196 -6.71 -15.81 -15.07
N ASP A 197 -6.56 -15.97 -13.76
CA ASP A 197 -7.04 -15.01 -12.77
C ASP A 197 -6.03 -13.86 -12.60
N LEU A 198 -6.52 -12.66 -12.33
CA LEU A 198 -5.71 -11.50 -11.99
C LEU A 198 -6.33 -10.76 -10.80
N VAL A 199 -5.53 -10.61 -9.75
CA VAL A 199 -5.90 -9.93 -8.50
C VAL A 199 -4.92 -8.81 -8.26
N ALA A 200 -5.42 -7.68 -7.76
CA ALA A 200 -4.58 -6.57 -7.32
C ALA A 200 -4.93 -6.15 -5.90
N TYR A 201 -3.92 -5.83 -5.12
CA TYR A 201 -4.03 -5.22 -3.81
C TYR A 201 -3.44 -3.83 -3.86
N VAL A 202 -4.12 -2.85 -3.29
CA VAL A 202 -3.69 -1.46 -3.27
C VAL A 202 -4.22 -0.77 -2.00
N GLY A 203 -3.41 0.10 -1.39
CA GLY A 203 -3.79 0.78 -0.14
C GLY A 203 -2.63 1.46 0.60
N GLY A 204 -2.78 1.65 1.92
CA GLY A 204 -1.80 2.32 2.79
C GLY A 204 -0.73 1.40 3.39
N VAL A 205 -0.97 0.09 3.36
CA VAL A 205 -0.16 -0.92 4.06
C VAL A 205 1.05 -1.38 3.24
N ASP A 206 2.26 -1.11 3.73
CA ASP A 206 3.51 -1.73 3.22
C ASP A 206 3.70 -3.16 3.78
N LEU A 207 4.40 -4.01 3.03
CA LEU A 207 4.77 -5.37 3.44
C LEU A 207 6.05 -5.34 4.30
N THR A 208 5.93 -4.74 5.47
CA THR A 208 7.06 -4.48 6.37
C THR A 208 6.65 -4.65 7.85
N ASN A 209 7.60 -4.48 8.77
CA ASN A 209 7.39 -4.57 10.22
C ASN A 209 6.34 -3.56 10.73
N ASP A 210 5.81 -3.73 11.94
CA ASP A 210 4.72 -2.98 12.58
C ASP A 210 3.35 -3.03 11.88
N ARG A 211 3.27 -3.34 10.58
CA ARG A 211 2.04 -3.13 9.81
C ARG A 211 0.99 -4.20 10.04
N TRP A 212 1.35 -5.44 10.39
CA TRP A 212 0.39 -6.52 10.67
C TRP A 212 -0.31 -6.32 12.01
N ASP A 213 -1.64 -6.21 12.02
CA ASP A 213 -2.46 -6.08 13.22
C ASP A 213 -3.90 -6.54 13.02
N THR A 214 -4.57 -6.91 14.11
CA THR A 214 -6.00 -7.25 14.12
C THR A 214 -6.86 -6.02 14.42
N ILE A 215 -8.17 -6.12 14.21
CA ILE A 215 -9.09 -5.00 14.47
C ILE A 215 -9.20 -4.68 15.97
N GLU A 216 -8.91 -5.65 16.83
CA GLU A 216 -8.90 -5.51 18.28
C GLU A 216 -7.65 -4.77 18.82
N HIS A 217 -6.58 -4.67 18.02
CA HIS A 217 -5.29 -4.06 18.41
C HIS A 217 -4.70 -4.63 19.72
N ASP A 218 -4.92 -5.92 19.98
CA ASP A 218 -4.55 -6.60 21.23
C ASP A 218 -3.40 -7.62 21.04
N GLN A 219 -2.77 -7.64 19.87
CA GLN A 219 -1.75 -8.63 19.48
C GLN A 219 -0.31 -8.23 19.79
N ALA A 220 -0.07 -7.32 20.74
CA ALA A 220 1.26 -6.78 21.02
C ALA A 220 2.30 -7.86 21.34
N GLU A 221 1.94 -8.87 22.15
CA GLU A 221 2.83 -9.98 22.52
C GLU A 221 3.15 -10.90 21.33
N LEU A 222 2.16 -11.17 20.46
CA LEU A 222 2.36 -11.94 19.24
C LEU A 222 3.29 -11.18 18.28
N ARG A 223 3.04 -9.88 18.09
CA ARG A 223 3.86 -9.01 17.25
C ARG A 223 5.31 -8.98 17.72
N GLU A 224 5.54 -8.94 19.04
CA GLU A 224 6.88 -8.95 19.63
C GLU A 224 7.60 -10.29 19.40
N ARG A 225 6.99 -11.41 19.74
CA ARG A 225 7.65 -12.73 19.62
C ARG A 225 7.92 -13.17 18.17
N THR A 226 7.19 -12.61 17.21
CA THR A 226 7.30 -12.96 15.77
C THR A 226 8.17 -12.00 14.99
N GLY A 227 8.72 -10.96 15.63
CA GLY A 227 9.55 -9.94 14.98
C GLY A 227 8.76 -8.97 14.10
N ILE A 228 7.42 -9.00 14.14
CA ILE A 228 6.59 -7.98 13.48
C ILE A 228 6.80 -6.63 14.16
N LYS A 229 6.82 -6.56 15.49
CA LYS A 229 6.95 -5.29 16.22
C LYS A 229 8.35 -4.70 16.04
N CYS A 230 8.41 -3.43 15.64
CA CYS A 230 9.59 -2.60 15.64
C CYS A 230 9.45 -1.44 16.64
N LEU A 231 8.56 -0.49 16.37
CA LEU A 231 8.35 0.69 17.21
C LEU A 231 6.96 0.73 17.85
N TRP A 232 5.95 0.17 17.19
CA TRP A 232 4.56 0.39 17.55
C TRP A 232 3.89 -0.89 18.06
N ASN A 233 3.09 -0.75 19.12
CA ASN A 233 2.36 -1.88 19.73
C ASN A 233 1.11 -2.29 18.92
N GLY A 234 0.65 -1.44 18.00
CA GLY A 234 -0.48 -1.69 17.11
C GLY A 234 -0.40 -0.79 15.88
N TRP A 235 -1.22 -1.07 14.88
CA TRP A 235 -1.26 -0.34 13.61
C TRP A 235 -2.67 -0.32 13.04
N LEU A 236 -3.19 0.87 12.76
CA LEU A 236 -4.48 1.07 12.09
C LEU A 236 -4.23 1.61 10.69
N ASP A 237 -4.75 0.92 9.69
CA ASP A 237 -4.60 1.28 8.28
C ASP A 237 -5.66 0.56 7.44
N ALA A 238 -5.79 0.95 6.18
CA ALA A 238 -6.72 0.37 5.24
C ALA A 238 -6.02 -0.12 3.96
N HIS A 239 -6.57 -1.20 3.41
CA HIS A 239 -6.14 -1.75 2.12
C HIS A 239 -7.35 -2.29 1.37
N ALA A 240 -7.19 -2.57 0.07
CA ALA A 240 -8.24 -3.22 -0.70
C ALA A 240 -7.66 -4.29 -1.63
N ARG A 241 -8.45 -5.33 -1.84
CA ARG A 241 -8.25 -6.36 -2.87
C ARG A 241 -9.29 -6.18 -3.96
N ILE A 242 -8.83 -6.22 -5.19
CA ILE A 242 -9.62 -5.98 -6.39
C ILE A 242 -9.53 -7.22 -7.28
N GLU A 243 -10.68 -7.68 -7.75
CA GLU A 243 -10.85 -8.55 -8.90
C GLU A 243 -11.74 -7.85 -9.92
N GLY A 244 -11.41 -7.99 -11.21
CA GLY A 244 -12.17 -7.37 -12.30
C GLY A 244 -11.35 -6.40 -13.14
N PRO A 245 -11.98 -5.65 -14.05
CA PRO A 245 -11.25 -4.90 -15.09
C PRO A 245 -10.21 -3.89 -14.55
N ALA A 246 -10.41 -3.35 -13.34
CA ALA A 246 -9.47 -2.42 -12.73
C ALA A 246 -8.10 -3.05 -12.37
N THR A 247 -7.99 -4.36 -12.26
CA THR A 247 -6.70 -5.02 -11.93
C THR A 247 -5.68 -4.84 -13.05
N LYS A 248 -6.13 -4.75 -14.31
CA LYS A 248 -5.27 -4.45 -15.46
C LYS A 248 -4.63 -3.07 -15.36
N ASP A 249 -5.39 -2.08 -14.88
CA ASP A 249 -4.89 -0.72 -14.71
C ASP A 249 -3.84 -0.65 -13.59
N VAL A 250 -4.01 -1.42 -12.51
CA VAL A 250 -3.01 -1.53 -11.44
C VAL A 250 -1.74 -2.24 -11.95
N ALA A 251 -1.89 -3.33 -12.68
CA ALA A 251 -0.77 -4.05 -13.28
C ALA A 251 -0.01 -3.18 -14.28
N ARG A 252 -0.72 -2.41 -15.12
CA ARG A 252 -0.11 -1.45 -16.03
C ARG A 252 0.67 -0.38 -15.26
N ASN A 253 0.17 0.13 -14.15
CA ASN A 253 0.91 1.10 -13.34
C ASN A 253 2.27 0.54 -12.86
N PHE A 254 2.32 -0.72 -12.46
CA PHE A 254 3.59 -1.40 -12.14
C PHE A 254 4.50 -1.51 -13.37
N LEU A 255 3.96 -2.03 -14.49
CA LEU A 255 4.71 -2.29 -15.71
C LEU A 255 5.26 -1.02 -16.36
N ASP A 256 4.46 0.06 -16.41
CA ASP A 256 4.87 1.38 -16.91
C ASP A 256 6.13 1.86 -16.18
N ARG A 257 6.21 1.63 -14.86
CA ARG A 257 7.37 2.01 -14.05
C ARG A 257 8.52 1.03 -14.16
N TRP A 258 8.25 -0.27 -14.17
CA TRP A 258 9.30 -1.26 -14.34
C TRP A 258 10.05 -1.07 -15.65
N ASN A 259 9.31 -0.83 -16.74
CA ASN A 259 9.83 -0.66 -18.09
C ASN A 259 10.30 0.77 -18.40
N ALA A 260 10.13 1.71 -17.47
CA ALA A 260 10.46 3.11 -17.69
C ALA A 260 11.97 3.34 -17.83
N ASP A 261 12.34 4.16 -18.80
CA ASP A 261 13.66 4.76 -18.96
C ASP A 261 13.72 6.20 -18.39
N PRO A 262 14.84 6.59 -17.75
CA PRO A 262 16.00 5.74 -17.46
C PRO A 262 15.69 4.67 -16.40
N LYS A 263 16.52 3.63 -16.34
CA LYS A 263 16.53 2.68 -15.22
C LYS A 263 16.81 3.43 -13.90
N PRO A 264 16.21 2.99 -12.78
CA PRO A 264 16.43 3.61 -11.48
C PRO A 264 17.75 3.20 -10.84
N SER A 265 18.20 4.01 -9.88
CA SER A 265 19.40 3.88 -9.06
C SER A 265 20.63 3.51 -9.88
N GLN A 266 21.10 4.47 -10.68
CA GLN A 266 22.20 4.33 -11.63
C GLN A 266 23.33 5.34 -11.36
N ASP A 267 23.24 6.13 -10.29
CA ASP A 267 24.23 7.17 -10.00
C ASP A 267 25.24 6.75 -8.93
N LEU A 268 26.35 7.49 -8.83
CA LEU A 268 27.44 7.18 -7.91
C LEU A 268 27.02 7.27 -6.42
N MET A 269 25.99 8.06 -6.10
CA MET A 269 25.46 8.13 -4.74
C MET A 269 24.75 6.82 -4.39
N ASP A 270 24.01 6.23 -5.34
CA ASP A 270 23.41 4.92 -5.15
C ASP A 270 24.47 3.86 -4.84
N ASP A 271 25.57 3.81 -5.60
CA ASP A 271 26.69 2.89 -5.34
C ASP A 271 27.27 3.07 -3.93
N LEU A 272 27.42 4.33 -3.48
CA LEU A 272 27.93 4.63 -2.14
C LEU A 272 26.95 4.20 -1.03
N LEU A 273 25.65 4.25 -1.33
CA LEU A 273 24.56 3.90 -0.43
C LEU A 273 24.12 2.44 -0.55
N ASP A 274 24.74 1.64 -1.42
CA ASP A 274 24.36 0.26 -1.72
C ASP A 274 22.89 0.17 -2.24
N PHE A 275 22.47 1.12 -3.06
CA PHE A 275 21.15 1.10 -3.71
C PHE A 275 21.22 0.69 -5.18
N GLU A 276 22.39 0.29 -5.68
CA GLU A 276 22.54 -0.19 -7.04
C GLU A 276 21.64 -1.40 -7.32
N ASN A 277 21.12 -1.44 -8.54
CA ASN A 277 20.23 -2.49 -9.00
C ASN A 277 20.99 -3.52 -9.83
N PRO A 278 20.73 -4.83 -9.64
CA PRO A 278 21.23 -5.83 -10.58
C PRO A 278 20.59 -5.64 -11.96
N GLU A 279 21.23 -6.18 -13.00
CA GLU A 279 20.61 -6.18 -14.34
C GLU A 279 19.25 -6.88 -14.34
N TYR A 280 18.29 -6.23 -15.00
CA TYR A 280 16.93 -6.71 -15.19
C TYR A 280 16.39 -6.27 -16.56
N SER A 281 15.49 -7.07 -17.12
CA SER A 281 14.87 -6.84 -18.42
C SER A 281 13.51 -6.18 -18.30
N GLN A 282 13.06 -5.59 -19.40
CA GLN A 282 11.65 -5.19 -19.54
C GLN A 282 10.73 -6.41 -19.45
N LEU A 283 9.51 -6.18 -18.98
CA LEU A 283 8.46 -7.18 -18.86
C LEU A 283 7.38 -6.95 -19.92
N PRO A 284 6.77 -8.02 -20.46
CA PRO A 284 5.67 -7.88 -21.40
C PRO A 284 4.43 -7.27 -20.72
N PRO A 285 3.48 -6.70 -21.49
CA PRO A 285 2.16 -6.33 -20.99
C PRO A 285 1.47 -7.48 -20.25
N ILE A 286 0.66 -7.15 -19.24
CA ILE A 286 -0.02 -8.17 -18.42
C ILE A 286 -0.94 -9.10 -19.24
N ASP A 287 -1.45 -8.64 -20.37
CA ASP A 287 -2.31 -9.42 -21.26
C ASP A 287 -1.53 -10.37 -22.20
N GLU A 288 -0.23 -10.15 -22.38
CA GLU A 288 0.64 -10.93 -23.27
C GLU A 288 1.22 -12.15 -22.54
N SER A 289 0.38 -13.15 -22.31
CA SER A 289 0.78 -14.46 -21.80
C SER A 289 0.14 -15.58 -22.62
N GLU A 290 0.77 -16.76 -22.62
CA GLU A 290 0.26 -17.97 -23.27
C GLU A 290 -1.13 -18.38 -22.75
N THR A 291 -1.43 -18.06 -21.49
CA THR A 291 -2.71 -18.32 -20.85
C THR A 291 -3.53 -17.03 -20.80
N PRO A 292 -4.58 -16.85 -21.62
CA PRO A 292 -5.38 -15.62 -21.61
C PRO A 292 -6.04 -15.35 -20.26
N LEU A 293 -6.10 -14.08 -19.86
CA LEU A 293 -6.81 -13.68 -18.66
C LEU A 293 -8.32 -13.93 -18.79
N ASP A 294 -8.94 -14.35 -17.70
CA ASP A 294 -10.38 -14.45 -17.52
C ASP A 294 -10.77 -13.49 -16.40
N ILE A 295 -11.12 -12.26 -16.79
CA ILE A 295 -11.38 -11.18 -15.83
C ILE A 295 -12.87 -11.17 -15.51
N PRO A 296 -13.28 -11.34 -14.24
CA PRO A 296 -14.68 -11.29 -13.87
C PRO A 296 -15.24 -9.88 -14.06
N GLU A 297 -16.46 -9.78 -14.57
CA GLU A 297 -17.18 -8.50 -14.77
C GLU A 297 -18.51 -8.46 -14.01
N ASP A 298 -18.75 -9.44 -13.14
CA ASP A 298 -20.01 -9.61 -12.41
C ASP A 298 -20.02 -8.91 -11.03
N GLY A 299 -18.94 -8.20 -10.69
CA GLY A 299 -18.84 -7.46 -9.45
C GLY A 299 -19.70 -6.19 -9.43
N THR A 300 -20.06 -5.75 -8.22
CA THR A 300 -20.97 -4.61 -8.02
C THR A 300 -20.26 -3.26 -7.95
N HIS A 301 -18.93 -3.21 -8.00
CA HIS A 301 -18.16 -1.98 -7.74
C HIS A 301 -17.69 -1.32 -9.04
N ALA A 302 -17.77 0.01 -9.06
CA ALA A 302 -17.05 0.84 -10.01
C ALA A 302 -15.70 1.27 -9.39
N VAL A 303 -14.64 1.31 -10.19
CA VAL A 303 -13.28 1.65 -9.73
C VAL A 303 -12.63 2.63 -10.71
N GLN A 304 -12.14 3.75 -10.20
CA GLN A 304 -11.26 4.67 -10.90
C GLN A 304 -9.87 4.65 -10.24
N LEU A 305 -8.85 4.12 -10.93
CA LEU A 305 -7.49 4.13 -10.43
C LEU A 305 -6.90 5.54 -10.53
N CYS A 306 -6.58 6.17 -9.40
CA CYS A 306 -5.88 7.45 -9.36
C CYS A 306 -4.40 7.25 -9.02
N ARG A 307 -3.51 8.02 -9.65
CA ARG A 307 -2.06 7.95 -9.41
C ARG A 307 -1.44 9.34 -9.40
N THR A 308 -0.42 9.51 -8.57
CA THR A 308 0.42 10.72 -8.57
C THR A 308 1.81 10.33 -9.04
N PHE A 309 2.27 10.96 -10.12
CA PHE A 309 3.63 10.84 -10.61
C PHE A 309 4.25 12.20 -10.78
N SER A 310 5.58 12.22 -10.68
CA SER A 310 6.33 13.38 -11.07
C SER A 310 6.48 13.47 -12.59
N PRO A 311 6.42 14.69 -13.14
CA PRO A 311 6.58 14.94 -14.56
C PRO A 311 8.02 15.01 -15.09
N ALA A 312 9.03 14.82 -14.23
CA ALA A 312 10.44 14.92 -14.63
C ALA A 312 10.94 13.72 -15.46
N THR A 313 10.17 12.63 -15.54
CA THR A 313 10.50 11.45 -16.34
C THR A 313 9.73 11.51 -17.67
N PRO A 314 10.41 11.44 -18.84
CA PRO A 314 9.78 11.62 -20.15
C PRO A 314 8.67 10.61 -20.48
N LEU A 315 8.53 9.52 -19.72
CA LEU A 315 7.35 8.63 -19.79
C LEU A 315 6.03 9.28 -19.41
N HIS A 316 6.04 10.45 -18.76
CA HIS A 316 4.83 11.06 -18.18
C HIS A 316 4.47 12.43 -18.73
N GLY A 317 5.17 12.92 -19.75
CA GLY A 317 4.97 14.27 -20.29
C GLY A 317 5.55 15.33 -19.36
N VAL A 318 6.27 16.29 -19.94
CA VAL A 318 6.95 17.38 -19.23
C VAL A 318 5.92 18.28 -18.52
N VAL A 319 6.09 18.51 -17.21
CA VAL A 319 5.27 19.44 -16.42
C VAL A 319 6.11 20.12 -15.33
N LEU A 320 5.96 21.43 -15.20
CA LEU A 320 6.48 22.24 -14.10
C LEU A 320 5.29 22.65 -13.23
N LYS A 321 4.83 21.76 -12.33
CA LYS A 321 4.04 22.00 -11.10
C LYS A 321 3.44 20.69 -10.59
N VAL A 322 3.57 20.45 -9.28
CA VAL A 322 2.97 19.32 -8.57
C VAL A 322 1.45 19.53 -8.52
N ASN A 323 0.69 18.73 -9.27
CA ASN A 323 -0.77 18.62 -9.15
C ASN A 323 -1.12 17.14 -9.06
N THR A 324 -1.91 16.75 -8.05
CA THR A 324 -2.18 15.34 -7.77
C THR A 324 -3.64 15.01 -8.09
N GLN A 325 -3.89 13.91 -8.82
CA GLN A 325 -5.23 13.36 -9.03
C GLN A 325 -5.95 13.15 -7.69
N ILE A 326 -5.16 12.80 -6.68
CA ILE A 326 -5.63 12.47 -5.35
C ILE A 326 -6.19 13.69 -4.60
N GLN A 327 -5.54 14.85 -4.69
CA GLN A 327 -6.04 16.07 -4.04
C GLN A 327 -7.34 16.58 -4.67
N ASN A 328 -7.51 16.42 -5.99
CA ASN A 328 -8.72 16.86 -6.69
C ASN A 328 -9.94 16.01 -6.30
N VAL A 329 -9.77 14.69 -6.11
CA VAL A 329 -10.84 13.82 -5.60
C VAL A 329 -11.20 14.17 -4.15
N ASN A 330 -10.20 14.36 -3.29
CA ASN A 330 -10.44 14.74 -1.89
C ASN A 330 -11.16 16.09 -1.76
N ALA A 331 -11.01 17.00 -2.72
CA ALA A 331 -11.73 18.27 -2.74
C ALA A 331 -13.20 18.13 -3.20
N GLN A 332 -13.54 17.11 -3.98
CA GLN A 332 -14.92 16.82 -4.41
C GLN A 332 -15.73 16.08 -3.33
N ILE A 333 -15.08 15.28 -2.48
CA ILE A 333 -15.73 14.51 -1.42
C ILE A 333 -15.82 15.36 -0.15
N GLN A 334 -16.81 16.26 -0.09
CA GLN A 334 -17.18 16.94 1.16
C GLN A 334 -18.39 16.35 1.87
N ASN A 335 -19.13 15.40 1.28
CA ASN A 335 -20.20 14.66 1.96
C ASN A 335 -20.37 13.26 1.36
N ASP A 336 -20.65 12.30 2.26
CA ASP A 336 -21.27 10.98 2.04
C ASP A 336 -20.40 9.74 1.73
N PHE A 337 -20.81 8.62 2.34
CA PHE A 337 -20.10 7.34 2.46
C PHE A 337 -20.74 6.24 1.57
N GLU A 338 -19.92 5.65 0.69
CA GLU A 338 -19.86 4.23 0.26
C GLU A 338 -18.99 4.16 -1.01
N ILE A 339 -17.74 4.64 -0.92
CA ILE A 339 -16.80 4.71 -2.04
C ILE A 339 -15.45 4.22 -1.56
N LEU A 340 -14.89 3.22 -2.25
CA LEU A 340 -13.49 2.90 -2.08
C LEU A 340 -12.65 3.87 -2.92
N TYR A 341 -11.90 4.69 -2.22
CA TYR A 341 -10.87 5.54 -2.80
C TYR A 341 -9.49 5.00 -2.42
N ILE A 342 -8.67 4.70 -3.43
CA ILE A 342 -7.33 4.15 -3.22
C ILE A 342 -6.31 5.16 -3.68
N ALA A 343 -5.87 5.98 -2.74
CA ALA A 343 -4.81 6.95 -2.93
C ALA A 343 -3.45 6.31 -2.66
N GLN A 344 -2.64 6.17 -3.70
CA GLN A 344 -1.22 5.94 -3.53
C GLN A 344 -0.50 7.29 -3.50
N TYR A 345 -0.18 7.75 -2.29
CA TYR A 345 0.57 8.99 -2.06
C TYR A 345 2.03 8.81 -2.45
N ALA A 346 2.64 9.85 -3.01
CA ALA A 346 4.07 10.13 -2.89
C ALA A 346 4.16 11.28 -1.88
N SER A 347 4.62 11.02 -0.66
CA SER A 347 4.80 12.08 0.34
C SER A 347 5.98 12.94 -0.07
N ILE A 348 5.76 14.24 -0.16
CA ILE A 348 6.80 15.27 -0.17
C ILE A 348 6.73 15.88 1.24
N ARG A 349 7.78 15.69 2.04
CA ARG A 349 8.01 16.59 3.18
C ARG A 349 8.87 17.76 2.74
#